data_AF-A0A9J2P329-F1
#
_entry.id   AF-A0A9J2P329-F1
#
_cell.length_a   1.000
_cell.length_b   1.000
_cell.length_c   1.000
_cell.angle_alpha   90.00
_cell.angle_beta   90.00
_cell.angle_gamma   90.00
#
_symmetry.space_group_name_H-M   'P 1'
#
loop_
_entity.id
_entity.type
_entity.pdbx_description
1 polymer ?
#
loop_
_entity_poly.entity_id
_entity_poly.type
_entity_poly.pdbx_seq_one_letter_code
_entity_poly.pdbx_strand_id
1 'polypeptide(L)'
;MMARKFLNHLRRIRHSSCISGSLFLFFGVSCFQALEYLKVILRSPTMEQNLISNHRVYLEMLHNDLMAVNGIIEAMFDRDPAKCFKYPVYVDAKDLLTAFEFQHALSMIILASAKNEESRCRLEGIVESDATCFLEKVMPRLAMATDTAEWDFLVELFQLFLRMSSFHLESYLHSAHYKKIVADCIAMLTTKNTPSVFIVPVLKTLKNLCKALDEEEDKELMEETVVPLTRSCLIWMSDRVEDDDFNIKESAQSFLCMVSALEMMKQLSRGVLDMYAKVIIAATVPVLLKMNQDELEVVDPRAHTFDAPPIVRLLIWKILHKNDSILVATEDLLVSMITSKVLIRPYDTSDTLYVYGAIVQLVLLIEKNKNQPSSSIVACIDNLRYQMGELAQSFKMDQLYGHIMEMCHF
;
A
#
# COMPACT_ATOMS: atom_id res chain seq x y z
N MET A 1 -14.90 -6.73 21.72
CA MET A 1 -15.57 -5.46 21.33
C MET A 1 -15.86 -5.39 19.81
N MET A 2 -14.95 -5.89 18.97
CA MET A 2 -15.11 -6.00 17.49
C MET A 2 -16.34 -6.87 17.09
N ALA A 3 -16.53 -8.03 17.72
CA ALA A 3 -17.69 -8.91 17.48
C ALA A 3 -19.08 -8.28 17.77
N ARG A 4 -19.17 -7.31 18.69
CA ARG A 4 -20.46 -6.70 19.08
C ARG A 4 -20.91 -5.57 18.13
N LYS A 5 -19.96 -4.86 17.51
CA LYS A 5 -20.23 -3.90 16.43
C LYS A 5 -20.55 -4.62 15.11
N PHE A 6 -19.92 -5.76 14.87
CA PHE A 6 -20.14 -6.68 13.74
C PHE A 6 -21.58 -7.24 13.68
N LEU A 7 -22.13 -7.65 14.84
CA LEU A 7 -23.49 -8.20 14.95
C LEU A 7 -24.64 -7.21 14.68
N ASN A 8 -24.45 -5.92 14.94
CA ASN A 8 -25.47 -4.91 14.65
C ASN A 8 -25.57 -4.60 13.14
N HIS A 9 -24.58 -4.99 12.34
CA HIS A 9 -24.54 -4.76 10.90
C HIS A 9 -25.29 -5.85 10.11
N LEU A 10 -25.36 -7.08 10.65
CA LEU A 10 -26.11 -8.22 10.09
C LEU A 10 -27.63 -8.01 10.09
N ARG A 11 -28.16 -7.06 10.87
CA ARG A 11 -29.61 -6.83 10.99
C ARG A 11 -30.26 -6.10 9.82
N ARG A 12 -29.50 -5.65 8.82
CA ARG A 12 -29.91 -4.53 7.96
C ARG A 12 -29.78 -4.75 6.46
N ILE A 13 -29.93 -5.97 5.91
CA ILE A 13 -29.57 -6.17 4.48
C ILE A 13 -30.54 -7.10 3.75
N ARG A 14 -31.30 -6.48 2.84
CA ARG A 14 -31.85 -7.04 1.60
C ARG A 14 -31.48 -6.02 0.53
N HIS A 15 -30.80 -6.42 -0.54
CA HIS A 15 -31.00 -5.98 -1.94
C HIS A 15 -29.80 -6.44 -2.81
N SER A 16 -30.10 -7.06 -3.95
CA SER A 16 -29.18 -7.87 -4.77
C SER A 16 -28.39 -7.10 -5.84
N SER A 17 -27.23 -7.64 -6.21
CA SER A 17 -26.52 -7.39 -7.48
C SER A 17 -25.98 -8.69 -8.10
N CYS A 18 -25.68 -8.68 -9.40
CA CYS A 18 -25.38 -9.86 -10.23
C CYS A 18 -23.87 -10.02 -10.45
N ILE A 19 -23.30 -11.21 -10.24
CA ILE A 19 -21.86 -11.49 -10.42
C ILE A 19 -21.63 -12.48 -11.56
N SER A 20 -20.57 -12.29 -12.36
CA SER A 20 -20.25 -13.09 -13.55
C SER A 20 -19.81 -14.54 -13.24
N GLY A 21 -20.08 -15.47 -14.16
CA GLY A 21 -19.95 -16.93 -13.95
C GLY A 21 -18.53 -17.46 -13.68
N SER A 22 -17.48 -16.70 -14.00
CA SER A 22 -16.09 -17.06 -13.68
C SER A 22 -15.67 -16.62 -12.28
N LEU A 23 -16.32 -15.62 -11.69
CA LEU A 23 -16.11 -15.21 -10.29
C LEU A 23 -16.74 -16.27 -9.38
N PHE A 24 -17.87 -16.80 -9.83
CA PHE A 24 -18.56 -17.92 -9.20
C PHE A 24 -17.73 -19.22 -9.10
N LEU A 25 -16.83 -19.49 -10.05
CA LEU A 25 -15.90 -20.63 -10.00
C LEU A 25 -14.85 -20.50 -8.88
N PHE A 26 -14.35 -19.29 -8.65
CA PHE A 26 -13.44 -19.02 -7.53
C PHE A 26 -14.16 -19.18 -6.18
N PHE A 27 -15.39 -18.68 -6.08
CA PHE A 27 -16.22 -18.83 -4.88
C PHE A 27 -16.68 -20.27 -4.63
N GLY A 28 -16.97 -21.06 -5.67
CA GLY A 28 -17.27 -22.49 -5.52
C GLY A 28 -16.10 -23.28 -4.92
N VAL A 29 -14.86 -22.91 -5.25
CA VAL A 29 -13.64 -23.49 -4.66
C VAL A 29 -13.43 -22.99 -3.22
N SER A 30 -13.52 -21.68 -2.98
CA SER A 30 -13.39 -21.08 -1.64
C SER A 30 -14.45 -21.57 -0.66
N CYS A 31 -15.71 -21.74 -1.06
CA CYS A 31 -16.75 -22.26 -0.18
C CYS A 31 -16.63 -23.78 0.06
N PHE A 32 -16.15 -24.56 -0.91
CA PHE A 32 -15.80 -25.98 -0.69
C PHE A 32 -14.63 -26.11 0.30
N GLN A 33 -13.64 -25.23 0.19
CA GLN A 33 -12.54 -25.14 1.15
C GLN A 33 -13.02 -24.68 2.52
N ALA A 34 -13.93 -23.69 2.61
CA ALA A 34 -14.57 -23.28 3.86
C ALA A 34 -15.32 -24.43 4.56
N LEU A 35 -15.94 -25.33 3.80
CA LEU A 35 -16.56 -26.55 4.32
C LEU A 35 -15.52 -27.57 4.78
N GLU A 36 -14.39 -27.71 4.10
CA GLU A 36 -13.26 -28.53 4.59
C GLU A 36 -12.64 -27.96 5.87
N TYR A 37 -12.48 -26.64 5.98
CA TYR A 37 -12.13 -25.96 7.23
C TYR A 37 -13.11 -26.31 8.34
N LEU A 38 -14.42 -26.17 8.08
CA LEU A 38 -15.46 -26.52 9.04
C LEU A 38 -15.40 -27.99 9.48
N LYS A 39 -15.18 -28.92 8.53
CA LYS A 39 -15.05 -30.35 8.81
C LYS A 39 -13.82 -30.66 9.66
N VAL A 40 -12.69 -29.98 9.41
CA VAL A 40 -11.47 -30.14 10.23
C VAL A 40 -11.72 -29.60 11.65
N ILE A 41 -12.41 -28.47 11.79
CA ILE A 41 -12.77 -27.86 13.08
C ILE A 41 -13.69 -28.76 13.90
N LEU A 42 -14.77 -29.24 13.27
CA LEU A 42 -15.79 -30.07 13.91
C LEU A 42 -15.30 -31.49 14.22
N ARG A 43 -14.17 -31.93 13.64
CA ARG A 43 -13.56 -33.23 13.93
C ARG A 43 -12.52 -33.19 15.05
N SER A 44 -12.16 -32.02 15.58
CA SER A 44 -11.19 -31.86 16.66
C SER A 44 -11.89 -31.62 18.00
N PRO A 45 -11.96 -32.61 18.92
CA PRO A 45 -12.75 -32.51 20.16
C PRO A 45 -12.30 -31.37 21.09
N THR A 46 -11.00 -31.09 21.09
CA THR A 46 -10.37 -30.05 21.92
C THR A 46 -10.65 -28.64 21.38
N MET A 47 -10.72 -28.50 20.06
CA MET A 47 -11.09 -27.23 19.41
C MET A 47 -12.59 -27.00 19.47
N GLU A 48 -13.38 -28.04 19.28
CA GLU A 48 -14.83 -28.03 19.47
C GLU A 48 -15.17 -27.54 20.89
N GLN A 49 -14.53 -28.06 21.94
CA GLN A 49 -14.75 -27.56 23.31
C GLN A 49 -14.30 -26.11 23.53
N ASN A 50 -13.16 -25.66 22.98
CA ASN A 50 -12.68 -24.28 23.15
C ASN A 50 -13.50 -23.25 22.36
N LEU A 51 -13.97 -23.63 21.18
CA LEU A 51 -14.81 -22.82 20.33
C LEU A 51 -16.28 -22.82 20.80
N ILE A 52 -16.81 -23.93 21.32
CA ILE A 52 -18.16 -23.99 21.92
C ILE A 52 -18.20 -23.27 23.28
N SER A 53 -17.13 -23.34 24.07
CA SER A 53 -17.11 -22.63 25.36
C SER A 53 -17.05 -21.10 25.20
N ASN A 54 -16.39 -20.58 24.15
CA ASN A 54 -16.18 -19.14 23.98
C ASN A 54 -16.98 -18.50 22.81
N HIS A 55 -17.28 -19.26 21.75
CA HIS A 55 -17.76 -18.73 20.46
C HIS A 55 -18.92 -19.53 19.82
N ARG A 56 -19.60 -20.42 20.58
CA ARG A 56 -20.68 -21.33 20.11
C ARG A 56 -21.73 -20.70 19.22
N VAL A 57 -22.28 -19.55 19.63
CA VAL A 57 -23.36 -18.88 18.89
C VAL A 57 -22.90 -18.46 17.50
N TYR A 58 -21.62 -18.10 17.34
CA TYR A 58 -21.06 -17.69 16.05
C TYR A 58 -20.77 -18.88 15.13
N LEU A 59 -20.37 -20.02 15.70
CA LEU A 59 -20.21 -21.27 14.96
C LEU A 59 -21.54 -21.88 14.51
N GLU A 60 -22.59 -21.81 15.33
CA GLU A 60 -23.93 -22.25 14.96
C GLU A 60 -24.50 -21.36 13.84
N MET A 61 -24.33 -20.04 13.92
CA MET A 61 -24.73 -19.11 12.84
C MET A 61 -23.99 -19.40 11.54
N LEU A 62 -22.67 -19.50 11.60
CA LEU A 62 -21.84 -19.86 10.46
C LEU A 62 -22.24 -21.21 9.85
N HIS A 63 -22.43 -22.23 10.68
CA HIS A 63 -22.80 -23.55 10.19
C HIS A 63 -24.12 -23.47 9.42
N ASN A 64 -25.09 -22.69 9.90
CA ASN A 64 -26.34 -22.45 9.19
C ASN A 64 -26.13 -21.70 7.86
N ASP A 65 -25.28 -20.68 7.84
CA ASP A 65 -24.96 -19.91 6.62
C ASP A 65 -24.20 -20.76 5.59
N LEU A 66 -23.19 -21.52 6.03
CA LEU A 66 -22.43 -22.46 5.18
C LEU A 66 -23.28 -23.63 4.70
N MET A 67 -24.24 -24.13 5.48
CA MET A 67 -25.17 -25.17 5.04
C MET A 67 -26.11 -24.67 3.92
N ALA A 68 -26.50 -23.39 3.96
CA ALA A 68 -27.26 -22.77 2.88
C ALA A 68 -26.45 -22.70 1.56
N VAL A 69 -25.13 -22.51 1.66
CA VAL A 69 -24.20 -22.53 0.51
C VAL A 69 -23.78 -23.97 0.13
N ASN A 70 -23.71 -24.90 1.07
CA ASN A 70 -23.36 -26.31 0.83
C ASN A 70 -24.38 -27.01 -0.07
N GLY A 71 -25.67 -26.73 0.08
CA GLY A 71 -26.71 -27.26 -0.83
C GLY A 71 -26.56 -26.77 -2.27
N ILE A 72 -25.92 -25.61 -2.49
CA ILE A 72 -25.59 -25.07 -3.81
C ILE A 72 -24.33 -25.76 -4.36
N ILE A 73 -23.32 -25.99 -3.52
CA ILE A 73 -22.04 -26.62 -3.88
C ILE A 73 -22.21 -28.12 -4.15
N GLU A 74 -22.94 -28.86 -3.32
CA GLU A 74 -23.28 -30.27 -3.53
C GLU A 74 -24.04 -30.45 -4.86
N ALA A 75 -24.97 -29.54 -5.18
CA ALA A 75 -25.67 -29.54 -6.47
C ALA A 75 -24.76 -29.24 -7.67
N MET A 76 -23.60 -28.59 -7.47
CA MET A 76 -22.60 -28.29 -8.50
C MET A 76 -21.61 -29.44 -8.75
N PHE A 77 -21.23 -30.20 -7.71
CA PHE A 77 -20.31 -31.33 -7.83
C PHE A 77 -20.99 -32.63 -8.31
N ASP A 78 -22.31 -32.78 -8.09
CA ASP A 78 -23.09 -33.92 -8.60
C ASP A 78 -23.39 -33.83 -10.11
N ARG A 79 -23.03 -32.73 -10.77
CA ARG A 79 -23.27 -32.54 -12.21
C ARG A 79 -21.96 -32.36 -12.97
N ASP A 80 -21.84 -33.12 -14.05
CA ASP A 80 -20.89 -32.96 -15.14
C ASP A 80 -20.49 -31.47 -15.32
N PRO A 81 -19.20 -31.09 -15.17
CA PRO A 81 -18.74 -29.71 -15.18
C PRO A 81 -19.23 -28.90 -16.40
N ALA A 82 -19.45 -29.58 -17.54
CA ALA A 82 -20.00 -28.99 -18.77
C ALA A 82 -21.49 -28.62 -18.69
N LYS A 83 -22.25 -29.16 -17.73
CA LYS A 83 -23.68 -28.89 -17.49
C LYS A 83 -23.93 -27.94 -16.32
N CYS A 84 -22.91 -27.65 -15.51
CA CYS A 84 -23.01 -26.87 -14.27
C CYS A 84 -23.32 -25.38 -14.53
N PHE A 85 -22.94 -24.84 -15.70
CA PHE A 85 -23.13 -23.42 -16.05
C PHE A 85 -24.49 -23.06 -16.65
N LYS A 86 -25.50 -23.93 -16.60
CA LYS A 86 -26.82 -23.65 -17.19
C LYS A 86 -27.73 -22.75 -16.34
N TYR A 87 -27.41 -22.55 -15.06
CA TYR A 87 -28.22 -21.73 -14.16
C TYR A 87 -27.31 -20.81 -13.33
N PRO A 88 -27.42 -19.47 -13.49
CA PRO A 88 -26.72 -18.54 -12.61
C PRO A 88 -27.25 -18.73 -11.18
N VAL A 89 -26.36 -19.04 -10.24
CA VAL A 89 -26.68 -19.00 -8.82
C VAL A 89 -26.54 -17.56 -8.38
N TYR A 90 -27.62 -16.99 -7.84
CA TYR A 90 -27.64 -15.65 -7.31
C TYR A 90 -27.15 -15.69 -5.86
N VAL A 91 -25.90 -15.31 -5.63
CA VAL A 91 -25.35 -15.06 -4.29
C VAL A 91 -25.02 -13.58 -4.18
N ASP A 92 -25.44 -12.96 -3.09
CA ASP A 92 -25.15 -11.54 -2.83
C ASP A 92 -23.63 -11.34 -2.68
N ALA A 93 -23.10 -10.34 -3.36
CA ALA A 93 -21.71 -9.90 -3.24
C ALA A 93 -21.27 -9.78 -1.78
N LYS A 94 -22.13 -9.23 -0.93
CA LYS A 94 -21.81 -9.02 0.47
C LYS A 94 -21.71 -10.32 1.27
N ASP A 95 -22.55 -11.30 0.93
CA ASP A 95 -22.51 -12.61 1.58
C ASP A 95 -21.21 -13.34 1.24
N LEU A 96 -20.73 -13.20 0.00
CA LEU A 96 -19.45 -13.77 -0.45
C LEU A 96 -18.25 -13.15 0.29
N LEU A 97 -18.22 -11.82 0.42
CA LEU A 97 -17.18 -11.13 1.17
C LEU A 97 -17.20 -11.53 2.65
N THR A 98 -18.40 -11.65 3.23
CA THR A 98 -18.55 -12.08 4.62
C THR A 98 -18.07 -13.52 4.83
N ALA A 99 -18.41 -14.43 3.92
CA ALA A 99 -17.97 -15.82 3.98
C ALA A 99 -16.44 -15.92 3.88
N PHE A 100 -15.83 -15.16 2.96
CA PHE A 100 -14.38 -15.09 2.82
C PHE A 100 -13.70 -14.58 4.09
N GLU A 101 -14.16 -13.45 4.64
CA GLU A 101 -13.64 -12.90 5.91
C GLU A 101 -13.71 -13.94 7.02
N PHE A 102 -14.85 -14.61 7.10
CA PHE A 102 -15.14 -15.55 8.15
C PHE A 102 -14.26 -16.81 8.04
N GLN A 103 -14.08 -17.35 6.83
CA GLN A 103 -13.18 -18.48 6.55
C GLN A 103 -11.77 -18.19 7.07
N HIS A 104 -11.21 -17.03 6.71
CA HIS A 104 -9.87 -16.65 7.15
C HIS A 104 -9.80 -16.35 8.65
N ALA A 105 -10.85 -15.78 9.25
CA ALA A 105 -10.90 -15.57 10.70
C ALA A 105 -10.84 -16.88 11.48
N LEU A 106 -11.58 -17.90 11.06
CA LEU A 106 -11.51 -19.22 11.67
C LEU A 106 -10.16 -19.89 11.48
N SER A 107 -9.59 -19.84 10.28
CA SER A 107 -8.30 -20.47 10.01
C SER A 107 -7.21 -19.89 10.92
N MET A 108 -7.19 -18.58 11.15
CA MET A 108 -6.28 -17.95 12.12
C MET A 108 -6.49 -18.46 13.55
N ILE A 109 -7.75 -18.53 14.03
CA ILE A 109 -8.05 -19.02 15.38
C ILE A 109 -7.56 -20.45 15.57
N ILE A 110 -7.74 -21.30 14.55
CA ILE A 110 -7.31 -22.69 14.59
C ILE A 110 -5.79 -22.78 14.59
N LEU A 111 -5.12 -22.11 13.64
CA LEU A 111 -3.68 -22.17 13.50
C LEU A 111 -2.97 -21.65 14.75
N ALA A 112 -3.50 -20.59 15.37
CA ALA A 112 -2.99 -20.07 16.64
C ALA A 112 -3.23 -21.02 17.84
N SER A 113 -4.21 -21.92 17.75
CA SER A 113 -4.59 -22.84 18.83
C SER A 113 -4.19 -24.29 18.59
N ALA A 114 -3.66 -24.60 17.41
CA ALA A 114 -3.35 -25.96 16.98
C ALA A 114 -2.14 -26.48 17.75
N LYS A 115 -2.33 -27.60 18.48
CA LYS A 115 -1.24 -28.32 19.15
C LYS A 115 -0.72 -29.51 18.34
N ASN A 116 -1.44 -29.90 17.28
CA ASN A 116 -1.07 -31.00 16.39
C ASN A 116 -0.45 -30.41 15.12
N GLU A 117 0.82 -30.73 14.91
CA GLU A 117 1.62 -30.28 13.78
C GLU A 117 1.04 -30.69 12.42
N GLU A 118 0.54 -31.92 12.29
CA GLU A 118 -0.01 -32.42 11.02
C GLU A 118 -1.28 -31.65 10.63
N SER A 119 -2.14 -31.36 11.61
CA SER A 119 -3.36 -30.57 11.39
C SER A 119 -3.03 -29.11 11.07
N ARG A 120 -1.98 -28.56 11.69
CA ARG A 120 -1.46 -27.23 11.44
C ARG A 120 -0.93 -27.10 10.01
N CYS A 121 -0.01 -27.98 9.59
CA CYS A 121 0.54 -27.98 8.23
C CYS A 121 -0.54 -28.16 7.16
N ARG A 122 -1.55 -29.01 7.42
CA ARG A 122 -2.67 -29.18 6.48
C ARG A 122 -3.46 -27.89 6.29
N LEU A 123 -3.73 -27.16 7.38
CA LEU A 123 -4.49 -25.91 7.32
C LEU A 123 -3.66 -24.77 6.72
N GLU A 124 -2.37 -24.69 7.03
CA GLU A 124 -1.42 -23.78 6.38
C GLU A 124 -1.42 -24.00 4.87
N GLY A 125 -1.36 -25.26 4.41
CA GLY A 125 -1.41 -25.59 2.98
C GLY A 125 -2.71 -25.16 2.29
N ILE A 126 -3.85 -25.13 3.01
CA ILE A 126 -5.10 -24.60 2.44
C ILE A 126 -5.05 -23.08 2.35
N VAL A 127 -4.57 -22.38 3.39
CA VAL A 127 -4.43 -20.91 3.37
C VAL A 127 -3.49 -20.47 2.25
N GLU A 128 -2.40 -21.22 2.07
CA GLU A 128 -1.44 -21.03 0.99
C GLU A 128 -2.09 -21.23 -0.38
N SER A 129 -2.83 -22.34 -0.57
CA SER A 129 -3.55 -22.59 -1.83
C SER A 129 -4.61 -21.52 -2.13
N ASP A 130 -5.27 -20.98 -1.12
CA ASP A 130 -6.25 -19.90 -1.28
C ASP A 130 -5.57 -18.62 -1.78
N ALA A 131 -4.41 -18.29 -1.19
CA ALA A 131 -3.60 -17.14 -1.60
C ALA A 131 -3.07 -17.31 -3.03
N THR A 132 -2.57 -18.50 -3.40
CA THR A 132 -2.14 -18.80 -4.77
C THR A 132 -3.29 -18.65 -5.75
N CYS A 133 -4.46 -19.21 -5.42
CA CYS A 133 -5.65 -19.11 -6.26
C CYS A 133 -6.09 -17.65 -6.45
N PHE A 134 -6.02 -16.84 -5.38
CA PHE A 134 -6.32 -15.41 -5.44
C PHE A 134 -5.37 -14.69 -6.40
N LEU A 135 -4.06 -14.88 -6.23
CA LEU A 135 -3.02 -14.28 -7.07
C LEU A 135 -3.18 -14.68 -8.54
N GLU A 136 -3.35 -15.95 -8.85
CA GLU A 136 -3.33 -16.45 -10.23
C GLU A 136 -4.65 -16.23 -10.98
N LYS A 137 -5.80 -16.27 -10.27
CA LYS A 137 -7.12 -16.30 -10.92
C LYS A 137 -7.96 -15.07 -10.67
N VAL A 138 -7.83 -14.43 -9.51
CA VAL A 138 -8.66 -13.27 -9.12
C VAL A 138 -7.96 -11.98 -9.47
N MET A 139 -6.66 -11.85 -9.14
CA MET A 139 -5.91 -10.62 -9.37
C MET A 139 -5.94 -10.10 -10.81
N PRO A 140 -5.73 -10.95 -11.84
CA PRO A 140 -5.79 -10.51 -13.24
C PRO A 140 -7.14 -9.91 -13.64
N ARG A 141 -8.23 -10.25 -12.94
CA ARG A 141 -9.57 -9.78 -13.27
C ARG A 141 -9.80 -8.32 -12.91
N LEU A 142 -9.07 -7.78 -11.93
CA LEU A 142 -9.15 -6.36 -11.59
C LEU A 142 -8.76 -5.49 -12.80
N ALA A 143 -7.80 -5.94 -13.61
CA ALA A 143 -7.39 -5.24 -14.82
C ALA A 143 -8.35 -5.43 -16.02
N MET A 144 -9.21 -6.44 -15.97
CA MET A 144 -10.12 -6.81 -17.07
C MET A 144 -11.58 -6.44 -16.79
N ALA A 145 -11.92 -6.04 -15.57
CA ALA A 145 -13.28 -5.68 -15.19
C ALA A 145 -13.74 -4.44 -15.95
N THR A 146 -14.85 -4.58 -16.67
CA THR A 146 -15.48 -3.50 -17.45
C THR A 146 -16.83 -3.09 -16.89
N ASP A 147 -17.46 -3.96 -16.10
CA ASP A 147 -18.70 -3.70 -15.40
C ASP A 147 -18.43 -3.05 -14.04
N THR A 148 -19.18 -1.99 -13.70
CA THR A 148 -18.98 -1.22 -12.47
C THR A 148 -19.26 -2.06 -11.22
N ALA A 149 -20.28 -2.92 -11.23
CA ALA A 149 -20.60 -3.75 -10.08
C ALA A 149 -19.57 -4.87 -9.87
N GLU A 150 -19.05 -5.47 -10.95
CA GLU A 150 -17.92 -6.40 -10.89
C GLU A 150 -16.67 -5.70 -10.34
N TRP A 151 -16.40 -4.47 -10.78
CA TRP A 151 -15.26 -3.69 -10.32
C TRP A 151 -15.37 -3.34 -8.83
N ASP A 152 -16.51 -2.81 -8.39
CA ASP A 152 -16.76 -2.46 -6.97
C ASP A 152 -16.57 -3.70 -6.08
N PHE A 153 -17.12 -4.83 -6.50
CA PHE A 153 -16.96 -6.10 -5.80
C PHE A 153 -15.49 -6.54 -5.70
N LEU A 154 -14.75 -6.49 -6.82
CA LEU A 154 -13.33 -6.83 -6.83
C LEU A 154 -12.53 -5.89 -5.92
N VAL A 155 -12.85 -4.60 -5.90
CA VAL A 155 -12.19 -3.65 -4.99
C VAL A 155 -12.38 -4.04 -3.53
N GLU A 156 -13.62 -4.31 -3.12
CA GLU A 156 -13.91 -4.76 -1.74
C GLU A 156 -13.22 -6.09 -1.42
N LEU A 157 -13.24 -7.05 -2.35
CA LEU A 157 -12.61 -8.35 -2.16
C LEU A 157 -11.09 -8.24 -1.98
N PHE A 158 -10.41 -7.39 -2.75
CA PHE A 158 -8.95 -7.23 -2.64
C PHE A 158 -8.55 -6.49 -1.36
N GLN A 159 -9.32 -5.48 -0.96
CA GLN A 159 -9.10 -4.85 0.34
C GLN A 159 -9.28 -5.83 1.49
N LEU A 160 -10.29 -6.70 1.39
CA LEU A 160 -10.53 -7.75 2.36
C LEU A 160 -9.42 -8.80 2.37
N PHE A 161 -8.96 -9.25 1.20
CA PHE A 161 -7.82 -10.15 1.05
C PHE A 161 -6.57 -9.56 1.73
N LEU A 162 -6.19 -8.33 1.39
CA LEU A 162 -5.05 -7.64 2.01
C LEU A 162 -5.18 -7.57 3.52
N ARG A 163 -6.37 -7.27 4.04
CA ARG A 163 -6.64 -7.23 5.48
C ARG A 163 -6.50 -8.61 6.12
N MET A 164 -7.01 -9.66 5.48
CA MET A 164 -6.87 -11.03 5.98
C MET A 164 -5.42 -11.49 5.95
N SER A 165 -4.70 -11.24 4.85
CA SER A 165 -3.26 -11.54 4.76
C SER A 165 -2.46 -10.81 5.83
N SER A 166 -2.78 -9.53 6.07
CA SER A 166 -2.20 -8.72 7.14
C SER A 166 -2.41 -9.36 8.52
N PHE A 167 -3.61 -9.86 8.84
CA PHE A 167 -3.87 -10.55 10.10
C PHE A 167 -3.20 -11.92 10.19
N HIS A 168 -3.20 -12.68 9.10
CA HIS A 168 -2.47 -13.95 9.02
C HIS A 168 -1.01 -13.72 9.41
N LEU A 169 -0.31 -12.80 8.74
CA LEU A 169 1.10 -12.45 9.00
C LEU A 169 1.39 -12.03 10.47
N GLU A 170 0.40 -11.53 11.20
CA GLU A 170 0.55 -11.16 12.63
C GLU A 170 0.23 -12.30 13.61
N SER A 171 -0.44 -13.36 13.15
CA SER A 171 -1.07 -14.34 14.04
C SER A 171 -0.22 -15.58 14.33
N TYR A 172 0.63 -16.01 13.39
CA TYR A 172 1.46 -17.21 13.50
C TYR A 172 2.63 -17.17 12.49
N LEU A 173 3.56 -18.14 12.56
CA LEU A 173 4.68 -18.28 11.61
C LEU A 173 4.19 -18.90 10.29
N HIS A 174 4.58 -18.32 9.15
CA HIS A 174 4.12 -18.75 7.83
C HIS A 174 5.23 -19.36 7.01
N SER A 175 4.85 -20.18 6.03
CA SER A 175 5.78 -20.66 5.00
C SER A 175 6.35 -19.48 4.20
N ALA A 176 7.61 -19.62 3.76
CA ALA A 176 8.22 -18.69 2.82
C ALA A 176 7.40 -18.54 1.52
N HIS A 177 6.72 -19.60 1.08
CA HIS A 177 5.85 -19.56 -0.09
C HIS A 177 4.65 -18.62 0.11
N TYR A 178 3.96 -18.71 1.24
CA TYR A 178 2.85 -17.80 1.56
C TYR A 178 3.33 -16.34 1.64
N LYS A 179 4.45 -16.08 2.32
CA LYS A 179 5.03 -14.73 2.41
C LYS A 179 5.35 -14.17 1.02
N LYS A 180 5.89 -14.99 0.12
CA LYS A 180 6.15 -14.64 -1.28
C LYS A 180 4.87 -14.31 -2.05
N ILE A 181 3.82 -15.12 -1.93
CA ILE A 181 2.53 -14.84 -2.59
C ILE A 181 1.97 -13.49 -2.13
N VAL A 182 2.06 -13.17 -0.83
CA VAL A 182 1.61 -11.85 -0.33
C VAL A 182 2.46 -10.72 -0.92
N ALA A 183 3.78 -10.90 -1.03
CA ALA A 183 4.66 -9.94 -1.69
C ALA A 183 4.28 -9.71 -3.17
N ASP A 184 4.00 -10.79 -3.90
CA ASP A 184 3.58 -10.75 -5.31
C ASP A 184 2.22 -10.05 -5.47
N CYS A 185 1.28 -10.27 -4.55
CA CYS A 185 0.00 -9.55 -4.51
C CYS A 185 0.21 -8.04 -4.32
N ILE A 186 1.09 -7.65 -3.38
CA ILE A 186 1.44 -6.24 -3.16
C ILE A 186 2.09 -5.64 -4.41
N ALA A 187 3.00 -6.38 -5.06
CA ALA A 187 3.67 -5.95 -6.28
C ALA A 187 2.68 -5.68 -7.42
N MET A 188 1.73 -6.58 -7.65
CA MET A 188 0.69 -6.43 -8.67
C MET A 188 -0.26 -5.25 -8.41
N LEU A 189 -0.47 -4.88 -7.15
CA LEU A 189 -1.29 -3.72 -6.79
C LEU A 189 -0.52 -2.40 -6.84
N THR A 190 0.80 -2.43 -6.69
CA THR A 190 1.64 -1.22 -6.66
C THR A 190 1.98 -0.76 -8.09
N THR A 191 0.95 -0.37 -8.85
CA THR A 191 1.09 0.13 -10.23
C THR A 191 0.36 1.45 -10.39
N LYS A 192 0.83 2.30 -11.31
CA LYS A 192 0.23 3.62 -11.60
C LYS A 192 -1.28 3.57 -11.97
N ASN A 193 -1.76 2.42 -12.43
CA ASN A 193 -3.15 2.21 -12.87
C ASN A 193 -4.04 1.72 -11.73
N THR A 194 -3.47 1.28 -10.60
CA THR A 194 -4.24 0.83 -9.44
C THR A 194 -4.76 2.04 -8.66
N PRO A 195 -6.06 2.07 -8.28
CA PRO A 195 -6.67 3.18 -7.56
C PRO A 195 -6.04 3.49 -6.19
N SER A 196 -6.09 4.76 -5.76
CA SER A 196 -5.50 5.18 -4.48
C SER A 196 -6.09 4.50 -3.25
N VAL A 197 -7.34 4.03 -3.31
CA VAL A 197 -8.03 3.34 -2.21
C VAL A 197 -7.26 2.12 -1.67
N PHE A 198 -6.40 1.51 -2.47
CA PHE A 198 -5.58 0.37 -2.08
C PHE A 198 -4.29 0.73 -1.34
N ILE A 199 -3.84 1.99 -1.39
CA ILE A 199 -2.55 2.41 -0.84
C ILE A 199 -2.43 2.08 0.64
N VAL A 200 -3.42 2.47 1.44
CA VAL A 200 -3.40 2.25 2.89
C VAL A 200 -3.44 0.75 3.24
N PRO A 201 -4.36 -0.06 2.69
CA PRO A 201 -4.33 -1.52 2.87
C PRO A 201 -2.99 -2.15 2.49
N VAL A 202 -2.44 -1.80 1.33
CA VAL A 202 -1.15 -2.32 0.84
C VAL A 202 -0.01 -2.00 1.81
N LEU A 203 0.10 -0.74 2.25
CA LEU A 203 1.14 -0.32 3.20
C LEU A 203 1.02 -1.02 4.56
N LYS A 204 -0.22 -1.24 5.04
CA LYS A 204 -0.46 -1.97 6.30
C LYS A 204 -0.05 -3.44 6.18
N THR A 205 -0.41 -4.10 5.08
CA THR A 205 -0.02 -5.49 4.81
C THR A 205 1.48 -5.62 4.61
N LEU A 206 2.11 -4.70 3.86
CA LEU A 206 3.56 -4.66 3.63
C LEU A 206 4.33 -4.48 4.95
N LYS A 207 3.87 -3.58 5.83
CA LYS A 207 4.44 -3.41 7.19
C LYS A 207 4.40 -4.72 7.98
N ASN A 208 3.30 -5.47 7.92
CA ASN A 208 3.18 -6.76 8.61
C ASN A 208 4.08 -7.83 7.96
N LEU A 209 4.19 -7.82 6.63
CA LEU A 209 5.09 -8.71 5.90
C LEU A 209 6.54 -8.44 6.29
N CYS A 210 6.96 -7.17 6.38
CA CYS A 210 8.30 -6.82 6.86
C CYS A 210 8.62 -7.45 8.22
N LYS A 211 7.64 -7.45 9.14
CA LYS A 211 7.82 -8.03 10.49
C LYS A 211 7.82 -9.55 10.52
N ALA A 212 7.12 -10.18 9.57
CA ALA A 212 7.02 -11.63 9.46
C ALA A 212 8.20 -12.28 8.72
N LEU A 213 9.09 -11.47 8.13
CA LEU A 213 10.32 -11.89 7.47
C LEU A 213 11.49 -11.74 8.45
N ASP A 214 11.50 -12.57 9.49
CA ASP A 214 12.50 -12.54 10.57
C ASP A 214 13.47 -13.72 10.56
N GLU A 215 13.26 -14.70 9.69
CA GLU A 215 14.11 -15.90 9.57
C GLU A 215 15.21 -15.73 8.51
N GLU A 216 16.30 -16.50 8.61
CA GLU A 216 17.41 -16.43 7.63
C GLU A 216 16.96 -16.83 6.22
N GLU A 217 15.98 -17.74 6.10
CA GLU A 217 15.41 -18.13 4.80
C GLU A 217 14.59 -17.02 4.13
N ASP A 218 14.15 -16.02 4.90
CA ASP A 218 13.37 -14.88 4.39
C ASP A 218 14.25 -13.76 3.85
N LYS A 219 15.57 -13.83 4.05
CA LYS A 219 16.49 -12.73 3.76
C LYS A 219 16.49 -12.30 2.30
N GLU A 220 16.50 -13.27 1.38
CA GLU A 220 16.43 -13.01 -0.07
C GLU A 220 15.11 -12.30 -0.43
N LEU A 221 13.99 -12.78 0.10
CA LEU A 221 12.68 -12.16 -0.13
C LEU A 221 12.62 -10.73 0.44
N MET A 222 13.21 -10.51 1.62
CA MET A 222 13.30 -9.19 2.23
C MET A 222 14.11 -8.22 1.37
N GLU A 223 15.35 -8.59 1.02
CA GLU A 223 16.30 -7.71 0.34
C GLU A 223 15.95 -7.48 -1.14
N GLU A 224 15.56 -8.53 -1.86
CA GLU A 224 15.33 -8.46 -3.31
C GLU A 224 13.91 -8.07 -3.70
N THR A 225 12.93 -8.27 -2.81
CA THR A 225 11.51 -8.02 -3.11
C THR A 225 10.89 -6.96 -2.20
N VAL A 226 10.85 -7.21 -0.89
CA VAL A 226 10.10 -6.35 0.04
C VAL A 226 10.70 -4.94 0.16
N VAL A 227 12.02 -4.83 0.32
CA VAL A 227 12.70 -3.52 0.38
C VAL A 227 12.47 -2.71 -0.91
N PRO A 228 12.69 -3.26 -2.13
CA PRO A 228 12.35 -2.56 -3.36
C PRO A 228 10.87 -2.17 -3.48
N LEU A 229 9.94 -3.02 -3.02
CA LEU A 229 8.51 -2.72 -3.04
C LEU A 229 8.15 -1.49 -2.20
N THR A 230 8.87 -1.23 -1.12
CA THR A 230 8.65 -0.02 -0.30
C THR A 230 8.92 1.26 -1.10
N ARG A 231 9.93 1.25 -1.97
CA ARG A 231 10.22 2.35 -2.90
C ARG A 231 9.12 2.48 -3.95
N SER A 232 8.67 1.36 -4.53
CA SER A 232 7.56 1.35 -5.48
C SER A 232 6.27 1.92 -4.87
N CYS A 233 6.00 1.64 -3.59
CA CYS A 233 4.86 2.22 -2.88
C CYS A 233 4.98 3.74 -2.75
N LEU A 234 6.17 4.28 -2.45
CA LEU A 234 6.37 5.73 -2.37
C LEU A 234 6.17 6.42 -3.73
N ILE A 235 6.62 5.80 -4.81
CA ILE A 235 6.38 6.28 -6.19
C ILE A 235 4.89 6.25 -6.49
N TRP A 236 4.22 5.12 -6.25
CA TRP A 236 2.80 4.97 -6.49
C TRP A 236 1.96 5.97 -5.68
N MET A 237 2.30 6.20 -4.41
CA MET A 237 1.69 7.26 -3.61
C MET A 237 1.86 8.65 -4.21
N SER A 238 3.03 8.91 -4.81
CA SER A 238 3.33 10.18 -5.48
C SER A 238 2.49 10.35 -6.74
N ASP A 239 2.35 9.28 -7.53
CA ASP A 239 1.58 9.28 -8.79
C ASP A 239 0.07 9.46 -8.58
N ARG A 240 -0.46 9.06 -7.42
CA ARG A 240 -1.90 9.05 -7.10
C ARG A 240 -2.33 10.15 -6.13
N VAL A 241 -1.43 11.04 -5.71
CA VAL A 241 -1.71 12.05 -4.68
C VAL A 241 -2.83 13.04 -5.05
N GLU A 242 -3.09 13.19 -6.35
CA GLU A 242 -4.13 14.04 -6.92
C GLU A 242 -5.47 13.32 -7.11
N ASP A 243 -5.58 12.03 -6.78
CA ASP A 243 -6.87 11.33 -6.82
C ASP A 243 -7.85 11.91 -5.79
N ASP A 244 -9.13 12.05 -6.16
CA ASP A 244 -10.17 12.63 -5.30
C ASP A 244 -10.35 11.91 -3.95
N ASP A 245 -10.09 10.60 -3.93
CA ASP A 245 -10.22 9.74 -2.74
C ASP A 245 -8.89 9.56 -1.97
N PHE A 246 -7.80 10.21 -2.40
CA PHE A 246 -6.50 10.05 -1.77
C PHE A 246 -6.43 10.69 -0.37
N ASN A 247 -6.23 9.87 0.65
CA ASN A 247 -6.06 10.34 2.03
C ASN A 247 -4.58 10.59 2.36
N ILE A 248 -4.08 11.81 2.10
CA ILE A 248 -2.69 12.21 2.37
C ILE A 248 -2.23 11.84 3.79
N LYS A 249 -3.07 12.11 4.80
CA LYS A 249 -2.71 11.90 6.20
C LYS A 249 -2.55 10.40 6.52
N GLU A 250 -3.51 9.58 6.12
CA GLU A 250 -3.47 8.14 6.42
C GLU A 250 -2.42 7.40 5.58
N SER A 251 -2.24 7.77 4.31
CA SER A 251 -1.20 7.21 3.44
C SER A 251 0.20 7.52 3.98
N ALA A 252 0.48 8.77 4.34
CA ALA A 252 1.77 9.14 4.94
C ALA A 252 2.02 8.41 6.26
N GLN A 253 1.00 8.35 7.15
CA GLN A 253 1.13 7.63 8.42
C GLN A 253 1.41 6.14 8.20
N SER A 254 0.73 5.51 7.25
CA SER A 254 0.91 4.08 6.94
C SER A 254 2.30 3.81 6.35
N PHE A 255 2.80 4.70 5.48
CA PHE A 255 4.16 4.64 4.95
C PHE A 255 5.20 4.76 6.06
N LEU A 256 5.06 5.74 6.96
CA LEU A 256 5.97 5.90 8.09
C LEU A 256 5.96 4.70 9.04
N CYS A 257 4.80 4.09 9.30
CA CYS A 257 4.72 2.85 10.08
C CYS A 257 5.47 1.69 9.41
N MET A 258 5.42 1.60 8.08
CA MET A 258 6.18 0.62 7.30
C MET A 258 7.68 0.89 7.37
N VAL A 259 8.13 2.15 7.27
CA VAL A 259 9.54 2.52 7.47
C VAL A 259 10.02 2.16 8.88
N SER A 260 9.21 2.43 9.92
CA SER A 260 9.55 2.01 11.29
C SER A 260 9.64 0.48 11.43
N ALA A 261 8.85 -0.28 10.68
CA ALA A 261 8.99 -1.74 10.66
C ALA A 261 10.33 -2.17 10.04
N LEU A 262 10.75 -1.57 8.92
CA LEU A 262 12.08 -1.82 8.34
C LEU A 262 13.20 -1.48 9.32
N GLU A 263 13.08 -0.37 10.05
CA GLU A 263 14.06 0.03 11.05
C GLU A 263 14.16 -1.00 12.19
N MET A 264 13.03 -1.45 12.72
CA MET A 264 12.97 -2.50 13.75
C MET A 264 13.63 -3.80 13.27
N MET A 265 13.44 -4.15 12.00
CA MET A 265 14.02 -5.34 11.37
C MET A 265 15.46 -5.11 10.88
N LYS A 266 16.05 -3.95 11.14
CA LYS A 266 17.41 -3.55 10.70
C LYS A 266 17.62 -3.57 9.18
N GLN A 267 16.54 -3.36 8.42
CA GLN A 267 16.52 -3.33 6.96
C GLN A 267 16.57 -1.90 6.40
N LEU A 268 16.45 -0.88 7.25
CA LEU A 268 16.54 0.53 6.85
C LEU A 268 18.00 0.99 6.69
N SER A 269 18.67 0.50 5.64
CA SER A 269 20.05 0.88 5.31
C SER A 269 20.13 2.28 4.70
N ARG A 270 21.35 2.85 4.63
CA ARG A 270 21.56 4.13 3.93
C ARG A 270 21.16 4.07 2.46
N GLY A 271 21.38 2.93 1.79
CA GLY A 271 20.95 2.73 0.41
C GLY A 271 19.43 2.83 0.25
N VAL A 272 18.66 2.34 1.22
CA VAL A 272 17.19 2.46 1.23
C VAL A 272 16.76 3.92 1.45
N LEU A 273 17.40 4.61 2.40
CA LEU A 273 17.14 6.03 2.63
C LEU A 273 17.45 6.89 1.40
N ASP A 274 18.58 6.63 0.72
CA ASP A 274 18.94 7.31 -0.52
C ASP A 274 17.94 7.02 -1.64
N MET A 275 17.36 5.81 -1.69
CA MET A 275 16.27 5.49 -2.63
C MET A 275 15.02 6.34 -2.38
N TYR A 276 14.62 6.52 -1.12
CA TYR A 276 13.47 7.37 -0.77
C TYR A 276 13.76 8.84 -1.07
N ALA A 277 14.95 9.33 -0.72
CA ALA A 277 15.41 10.68 -1.04
C ALA A 277 15.34 10.98 -2.55
N LYS A 278 15.81 10.04 -3.39
CA LYS A 278 15.70 10.16 -4.86
C LYS A 278 14.26 10.30 -5.32
N VAL A 279 13.34 9.50 -4.79
CA VAL A 279 11.91 9.59 -5.14
C VAL A 279 11.34 10.94 -4.71
N ILE A 280 11.64 11.39 -3.50
CA ILE A 280 11.14 12.68 -2.97
C ILE A 280 11.59 13.84 -3.84
N ILE A 281 12.89 13.92 -4.16
CA ILE A 281 13.43 14.99 -5.00
C ILE A 281 12.87 14.89 -6.42
N ALA A 282 12.87 13.69 -7.02
CA ALA A 282 12.42 13.48 -8.40
C ALA A 282 10.92 13.72 -8.60
N ALA A 283 10.09 13.49 -7.59
CA ALA A 283 8.65 13.78 -7.65
C ALA A 283 8.35 15.25 -7.37
N THR A 284 9.11 15.91 -6.49
CA THR A 284 8.80 17.27 -6.04
C THR A 284 9.30 18.35 -7.00
N VAL A 285 10.53 18.22 -7.53
CA VAL A 285 11.14 19.24 -8.41
C VAL A 285 10.28 19.50 -9.66
N PRO A 286 9.80 18.49 -10.41
CA PRO A 286 9.00 18.74 -11.61
C PRO A 286 7.67 19.44 -11.32
N VAL A 287 7.05 19.17 -10.16
CA VAL A 287 5.78 19.80 -9.78
C VAL A 287 5.99 21.27 -9.40
N LEU A 288 7.05 21.59 -8.65
CA LEU A 288 7.42 22.98 -8.36
C LEU A 288 7.82 23.74 -9.62
N LEU A 289 8.57 23.10 -10.54
CA LEU A 289 8.91 23.67 -11.84
C LEU A 289 7.65 24.03 -12.63
N LYS A 290 6.72 23.07 -12.75
CA LYS A 290 5.47 23.29 -13.46
C LYS A 290 4.65 24.42 -12.85
N MET A 291 4.55 24.47 -11.52
CA MET A 291 3.87 25.56 -10.80
C MET A 291 4.49 26.91 -11.16
N ASN A 292 5.82 27.02 -11.15
CA ASN A 292 6.49 28.28 -11.49
C ASN A 292 6.29 28.68 -12.97
N GLN A 293 6.26 27.69 -13.88
CA GLN A 293 5.98 27.93 -15.30
C GLN A 293 4.53 28.36 -15.55
N ASP A 294 3.57 27.74 -14.85
CA ASP A 294 2.15 28.06 -14.98
C ASP A 294 1.83 29.45 -14.41
N GLU A 295 2.49 29.84 -13.32
CA GLU A 295 2.33 31.15 -12.67
C GLU A 295 3.22 32.25 -13.26
N LEU A 296 4.23 31.89 -14.07
CA LEU A 296 5.27 32.78 -14.59
C LEU A 296 6.04 33.53 -13.49
N GLU A 297 6.07 32.97 -12.28
CA GLU A 297 6.71 33.52 -11.08
C GLU A 297 7.29 32.37 -10.24
N VAL A 298 8.27 32.67 -9.38
CA VAL A 298 8.76 31.73 -8.37
C VAL A 298 8.35 32.27 -7.01
N VAL A 299 7.31 31.69 -6.40
CA VAL A 299 6.81 32.15 -5.10
C VAL A 299 7.69 31.63 -3.96
N ASP A 300 8.04 32.50 -3.00
CA ASP A 300 8.75 32.09 -1.79
C ASP A 300 7.87 31.14 -0.94
N PRO A 301 8.29 29.90 -0.65
CA PRO A 301 7.50 28.93 0.12
C PRO A 301 7.30 29.34 1.59
N ARG A 302 7.99 30.39 2.04
CA ARG A 302 7.85 31.00 3.36
C ARG A 302 6.73 32.04 3.40
N ALA A 303 6.26 32.50 2.24
CA ALA A 303 5.18 33.47 2.13
C ALA A 303 3.82 32.84 2.48
N HIS A 304 2.89 33.68 2.95
CA HIS A 304 1.52 33.27 3.27
C HIS A 304 0.67 32.97 2.02
N THR A 305 1.13 33.41 0.85
CA THR A 305 0.50 33.19 -0.44
C THR A 305 0.89 31.86 -1.10
N PHE A 306 1.89 31.16 -0.56
CA PHE A 306 2.33 29.89 -1.13
C PHE A 306 1.30 28.79 -0.89
N ASP A 307 0.65 28.33 -1.95
CA ASP A 307 -0.22 27.16 -1.89
C ASP A 307 0.55 25.90 -2.25
N ALA A 308 0.93 25.12 -1.23
CA ALA A 308 1.73 23.93 -1.44
C ALA A 308 0.95 22.87 -2.24
N PRO A 309 1.50 22.37 -3.37
CA PRO A 309 0.91 21.26 -4.12
C PRO A 309 0.73 20.01 -3.25
N PRO A 310 -0.29 19.15 -3.53
CA PRO A 310 -0.52 17.91 -2.79
C PRO A 310 0.71 17.03 -2.62
N ILE A 311 1.56 16.94 -3.65
CA ILE A 311 2.83 16.20 -3.58
C ILE A 311 3.79 16.74 -2.52
N VAL A 312 3.90 18.07 -2.37
CA VAL A 312 4.73 18.73 -1.35
C VAL A 312 4.17 18.45 0.03
N ARG A 313 2.85 18.55 0.18
CA ARG A 313 2.16 18.24 1.45
C ARG A 313 2.42 16.80 1.87
N LEU A 314 2.35 15.85 0.93
CA LEU A 314 2.60 14.43 1.19
C LEU A 314 4.07 14.16 1.53
N LEU A 315 4.98 14.45 0.60
CA LEU A 315 6.36 13.99 0.67
C LEU A 315 7.19 14.80 1.65
N ILE A 316 7.05 16.13 1.64
CA ILE A 316 7.88 17.00 2.49
C ILE A 316 7.25 17.12 3.89
N TRP A 317 6.01 17.61 3.98
CA TRP A 317 5.44 17.96 5.29
C TRP A 317 4.97 16.76 6.11
N LYS A 318 4.48 15.69 5.45
CA LYS A 318 3.92 14.52 6.14
C LYS A 318 4.87 13.34 6.25
N ILE A 319 5.82 13.18 5.33
CA ILE A 319 6.81 12.08 5.37
C ILE A 319 8.16 12.62 5.84
N LEU A 320 8.81 13.50 5.07
CA LEU A 320 10.18 13.94 5.31
C LEU A 320 10.35 14.61 6.68
N HIS A 321 9.53 15.61 6.99
CA HIS A 321 9.60 16.33 8.27
C HIS A 321 9.24 15.48 9.49
N LYS A 322 8.66 14.29 9.28
CA LYS A 322 8.27 13.34 10.32
C LYS A 322 9.27 12.19 10.50
N ASN A 323 10.28 12.07 9.64
CA ASN A 323 11.33 11.06 9.76
C ASN A 323 12.70 11.68 9.51
N ASP A 324 13.45 11.91 10.59
CA ASP A 324 14.74 12.61 10.52
C ASP A 324 15.80 11.82 9.72
N SER A 325 15.73 10.48 9.66
CA SER A 325 16.65 9.67 8.85
C SER A 325 16.45 9.89 7.35
N ILE A 326 15.19 9.99 6.90
CA ILE A 326 14.87 10.34 5.51
C ILE A 326 15.24 11.80 5.23
N LEU A 327 15.02 12.70 6.20
CA LEU A 327 15.39 14.12 6.10
C LEU A 327 16.88 14.29 5.83
N VAL A 328 17.73 13.75 6.70
CA VAL A 328 19.19 13.83 6.55
C VAL A 328 19.65 13.22 5.23
N ALA A 329 19.12 12.06 4.85
CA ALA A 329 19.47 11.44 3.57
C ALA A 329 19.07 12.29 2.36
N THR A 330 17.93 12.98 2.44
CA THR A 330 17.45 13.87 1.38
C THR A 330 18.31 15.13 1.29
N GLU A 331 18.66 15.74 2.42
CA GLU A 331 19.55 16.91 2.46
C GLU A 331 20.93 16.58 1.86
N ASP A 332 21.57 15.48 2.29
CA ASP A 332 22.88 15.06 1.79
C ASP A 332 22.86 14.79 0.29
N LEU A 333 21.83 14.07 -0.19
CA LEU A 333 21.68 13.76 -1.61
C LEU A 333 21.44 15.04 -2.42
N LEU A 334 20.64 15.97 -1.90
CA LEU A 334 20.35 17.23 -2.58
C LEU A 334 21.63 18.07 -2.77
N VAL A 335 22.50 18.15 -1.76
CA VAL A 335 23.83 18.80 -1.89
C VAL A 335 24.62 18.19 -3.05
N SER A 336 24.69 16.87 -3.12
CA SER A 336 25.42 16.15 -4.19
C SER A 336 24.82 16.43 -5.57
N MET A 337 23.49 16.42 -5.67
CA MET A 337 22.76 16.64 -6.93
C MET A 337 22.88 18.09 -7.43
N ILE A 338 22.84 19.08 -6.53
CA ILE A 338 23.07 20.49 -6.85
C ILE A 338 24.52 20.69 -7.30
N THR A 339 25.49 20.18 -6.55
CA THR A 339 26.93 20.32 -6.88
C THR A 339 27.27 19.75 -8.25
N SER A 340 26.71 18.58 -8.58
CA SER A 340 26.92 17.93 -9.89
C SER A 340 26.11 18.55 -11.04
N LYS A 341 25.23 19.52 -10.76
CA LYS A 341 24.27 20.13 -11.70
C LYS A 341 23.29 19.12 -12.31
N VAL A 342 23.09 17.93 -11.72
CA VAL A 342 22.27 16.85 -12.30
C VAL A 342 20.79 17.21 -12.37
N LEU A 343 20.31 18.08 -11.47
CA LEU A 343 18.93 18.57 -11.46
C LEU A 343 18.63 19.58 -12.56
N ILE A 344 19.66 20.19 -13.15
CA ILE A 344 19.51 21.31 -14.10
C ILE A 344 19.78 20.85 -15.54
N ARG A 345 20.80 19.99 -15.73
CA ARG A 345 21.21 19.46 -17.06
C ARG A 345 20.08 18.90 -17.94
N PRO A 346 19.01 18.27 -17.40
CA PRO A 346 17.95 17.73 -18.24
C PRO A 346 17.06 18.77 -18.93
N TYR A 347 17.12 20.04 -18.50
CA TYR A 347 16.20 21.09 -18.93
C TYR A 347 16.85 22.07 -19.91
N ASP A 348 16.02 22.63 -20.79
CA ASP A 348 16.44 23.60 -21.78
C ASP A 348 16.85 24.94 -21.15
N THR A 349 17.62 25.72 -21.91
CA THR A 349 18.11 27.04 -21.46
C THR A 349 16.99 28.05 -21.21
N SER A 350 15.84 27.89 -21.88
CA SER A 350 14.64 28.71 -21.67
C SER A 350 13.99 28.53 -20.30
N ASP A 351 14.10 27.35 -19.71
CA ASP A 351 13.47 27.01 -18.43
C ASP A 351 14.43 27.12 -17.24
N THR A 352 15.68 27.49 -17.49
CA THR A 352 16.76 27.42 -16.49
C THR A 352 16.42 28.18 -15.21
N LEU A 353 15.85 29.39 -15.29
CA LEU A 353 15.47 30.15 -14.09
C LEU A 353 14.34 29.49 -13.29
N TYR A 354 13.32 28.93 -13.96
CA TYR A 354 12.24 28.22 -13.28
C TYR A 354 12.72 26.93 -12.61
N VAL A 355 13.70 26.25 -13.21
CA VAL A 355 14.35 25.07 -12.60
C VAL A 355 15.15 25.46 -11.36
N TYR A 356 15.95 26.52 -11.43
CA TYR A 356 16.64 27.04 -10.24
C TYR A 356 15.65 27.45 -9.16
N GLY A 357 14.57 28.15 -9.53
CA GLY A 357 13.48 28.52 -8.62
C GLY A 357 12.86 27.31 -7.91
N ALA A 358 12.54 26.25 -8.67
CA ALA A 358 12.00 25.01 -8.12
C ALA A 358 12.96 24.32 -7.14
N ILE A 359 14.25 24.32 -7.44
CA ILE A 359 15.27 23.74 -6.54
C ILE A 359 15.42 24.58 -5.27
N VAL A 360 15.45 25.92 -5.38
CA VAL A 360 15.49 26.81 -4.22
C VAL A 360 14.25 26.64 -3.35
N GLN A 361 13.05 26.60 -3.95
CA GLN A 361 11.80 26.31 -3.24
C GLN A 361 11.88 24.98 -2.51
N LEU A 362 12.37 23.91 -3.14
CA LEU A 362 12.55 22.61 -2.49
C LEU A 362 13.48 22.70 -1.28
N VAL A 363 14.64 23.36 -1.41
CA VAL A 363 15.59 23.54 -0.30
C VAL A 363 14.92 24.26 0.87
N LEU A 364 14.19 25.35 0.60
CA LEU A 364 13.47 26.12 1.62
C LEU A 364 12.29 25.36 2.23
N LEU A 365 11.64 24.47 1.47
CA LEU A 365 10.56 23.60 1.97
C LEU A 365 11.10 22.48 2.87
N ILE A 366 12.29 21.95 2.57
CA ILE A 366 12.95 20.93 3.39
C ILE A 366 13.43 21.53 4.72
N GLU A 367 13.89 22.79 4.70
CA GLU A 367 14.34 23.51 5.89
C GLU A 367 13.28 23.53 7.00
N LYS A 368 13.55 22.77 8.08
CA LYS A 368 12.64 22.62 9.21
C LYS A 368 12.73 23.77 10.22
N ASN A 369 13.89 24.44 10.32
CA ASN A 369 14.13 25.53 11.28
C ASN A 369 14.90 26.69 10.64
N LYS A 370 14.17 27.76 10.31
CA LYS A 370 14.71 28.98 9.70
C LYS A 370 15.76 29.71 10.55
N ASN A 371 15.73 29.55 11.86
CA ASN A 371 16.66 30.24 12.75
C ASN A 371 18.01 29.52 12.88
N GLN A 372 18.06 28.24 12.55
CA GLN A 372 19.23 27.38 12.63
C GLN A 372 19.21 26.37 11.49
N PRO A 373 19.46 26.81 10.23
CA PRO A 373 19.53 25.91 9.10
C PRO A 373 20.63 24.86 9.30
N SER A 374 20.40 23.64 8.78
CA SER A 374 21.43 22.60 8.79
C SER A 374 22.60 22.99 7.89
N SER A 375 23.80 22.45 8.16
CA SER A 375 24.97 22.69 7.31
C SER A 375 24.74 22.27 5.86
N SER A 376 23.94 21.22 5.65
CA SER A 376 23.59 20.73 4.31
C SER A 376 22.68 21.71 3.58
N ILE A 377 21.69 22.31 4.26
CA ILE A 377 20.83 23.36 3.69
C ILE A 377 21.65 24.61 3.32
N VAL A 378 22.55 25.06 4.19
CA VAL A 378 23.45 26.18 3.89
C VAL A 378 24.30 25.87 2.66
N ALA A 379 24.89 24.66 2.59
CA ALA A 379 25.68 24.23 1.44
C ALA A 379 24.86 24.17 0.14
N CYS A 380 23.59 23.76 0.19
CA CYS A 380 22.68 23.81 -0.97
C CYS A 380 22.51 25.25 -1.47
N ILE A 381 22.18 26.18 -0.57
CA ILE A 381 21.95 27.59 -0.93
C ILE A 381 23.22 28.26 -1.46
N ASP A 382 24.37 28.05 -0.82
CA ASP A 382 25.65 28.62 -1.27
C ASP A 382 26.03 28.11 -2.67
N ASN A 383 25.84 26.81 -2.94
CA ASN A 383 26.08 26.25 -4.27
C ASN A 383 25.11 26.82 -5.31
N LEU A 384 23.83 26.97 -4.99
CA LEU A 384 22.84 27.56 -5.91
C LEU A 384 23.19 29.02 -6.21
N ARG A 385 23.54 29.82 -5.20
CA ARG A 385 23.98 31.21 -5.37
C ARG A 385 25.22 31.32 -6.24
N TYR A 386 26.21 30.45 -6.03
CA TYR A 386 27.42 30.42 -6.86
C TYR A 386 27.07 30.13 -8.32
N GLN A 387 26.30 29.06 -8.57
CA GLN A 387 25.94 28.66 -9.93
C GLN A 387 25.06 29.70 -10.64
N MET A 388 24.09 30.30 -9.95
CA MET A 388 23.30 31.41 -10.48
C MET A 388 24.14 32.67 -10.71
N GLY A 389 25.18 32.89 -9.90
CA GLY A 389 26.16 33.95 -10.11
C GLY A 389 26.91 33.81 -11.44
N GLU A 390 27.26 32.58 -11.84
CA GLU A 390 27.85 32.29 -13.16
C GLU A 390 26.91 32.69 -14.32
N LEU A 391 25.60 32.65 -14.08
CA LEU A 391 24.55 32.96 -15.07
C LEU A 391 24.13 34.44 -15.08
N ALA A 392 24.67 35.27 -14.18
CA ALA A 392 24.28 36.67 -14.03
C ALA A 392 24.42 37.46 -15.34
N GLN A 393 25.43 37.18 -16.16
CA GLN A 393 25.62 37.90 -17.43
C GLN A 393 24.45 37.72 -18.40
N SER A 394 23.74 36.58 -18.31
CA SER A 394 22.62 36.24 -19.20
C SER A 394 21.26 36.68 -18.66
N PHE A 395 21.10 36.81 -17.34
CA PHE A 395 19.78 36.99 -16.71
C PHE A 395 19.68 38.10 -15.64
N LYS A 396 20.73 38.88 -15.38
CA LYS A 396 20.75 39.85 -14.26
C LYS A 396 19.70 40.97 -14.34
N MET A 397 19.16 41.24 -15.53
CA MET A 397 18.05 42.20 -15.71
C MET A 397 16.67 41.54 -15.64
N ASP A 398 16.61 40.21 -15.51
CA ASP A 398 15.39 39.46 -15.33
C ASP A 398 14.91 39.60 -13.87
N GLN A 399 13.64 39.99 -13.70
CA GLN A 399 13.04 40.14 -12.38
C GLN A 399 12.99 38.81 -11.62
N LEU A 400 12.79 37.70 -12.34
CA LEU A 400 12.74 36.36 -11.77
C LEU A 400 14.10 35.96 -11.18
N TYR A 401 15.20 36.31 -11.86
CA TYR A 401 16.55 36.10 -11.36
C TYR A 401 16.78 36.83 -10.03
N GLY A 402 16.36 38.11 -9.96
CA GLY A 402 16.46 38.92 -8.74
C GLY A 402 15.70 38.27 -7.57
N HIS A 403 14.46 37.84 -7.83
CA HIS A 403 13.61 37.25 -6.80
C HIS A 403 14.17 35.92 -6.26
N ILE A 404 14.65 35.03 -7.15
CA ILE A 404 15.27 33.76 -6.72
C ILE A 404 16.55 34.02 -5.89
N MET A 405 17.34 35.04 -6.27
CA MET A 405 18.54 35.41 -5.50
C MET A 405 18.17 35.98 -4.12
N GLU A 406 17.10 36.75 -4.00
CA GLU A 406 16.55 37.22 -2.72
C GLU A 406 16.11 36.06 -1.82
N MET A 407 15.46 35.04 -2.38
CA MET A 407 15.07 33.83 -1.65
C MET A 407 16.27 33.05 -1.08
N CYS A 408 17.42 33.13 -1.74
CA CYS A 408 18.67 32.51 -1.29
C CYS A 408 19.37 33.26 -0.14
N HIS A 409 18.80 34.37 0.36
CA HIS A 409 19.29 35.06 1.55
C HIS A 409 18.54 34.57 2.81
N PHE A 410 19.29 34.10 3.80
CA PHE A 410 18.80 33.75 5.14
C PHE A 410 18.75 34.98 6.05
#